data_AF-A0A1H4RFL6-F1
#
_entry.id   AF-A0A1H4RFL6-F1
#
_cell.length_a   1.000
_cell.length_b   1.000
_cell.length_c   1.000
_cell.angle_alpha   90.00
_cell.angle_beta   90.00
_cell.angle_gamma   90.00
#
_symmetry.space_group_name_H-M   'P 1'
#
loop_
_entity.id
_entity.type
_entity.pdbx_description
1 polymer ?
#
loop_
_entity_poly.entity_id
_entity_poly.type
_entity_poly.pdbx_seq_one_letter_code
_entity_poly.pdbx_strand_id
1 'polypeptide(L)'
;MTTEEAARLLQLARDAHRRGDFLLHLQLEVSRLTGEASSWGSADNAFVSDDSVGYFLSDVERVGWRLEQTGYTFVESGATTSARMLSTGTGVVNHGAVSGYFTFRRVD
;
A
#
# COMPACT_ATOMS: atom_id res chain seq x y z
N MET A 1 -1.32 -4.60 5.87
CA MET A 1 -0.52 -4.15 7.01
C MET A 1 -0.88 -5.00 8.21
N THR A 2 0.11 -5.59 8.84
CA THR A 2 -0.11 -6.41 10.03
C THR A 2 -0.17 -5.52 11.27
N THR A 3 -0.82 -5.98 12.35
CA THR A 3 -0.87 -5.24 13.62
C THR A 3 0.52 -5.00 14.21
N GLU A 4 1.42 -5.97 14.06
CA GLU A 4 2.81 -5.87 14.54
C GLU A 4 3.60 -4.80 13.77
N GLU A 5 3.45 -4.78 12.44
CA GLU A 5 4.06 -3.77 11.58
C GLU A 5 3.55 -2.36 11.92
N ALA A 6 2.23 -2.20 12.08
CA ALA A 6 1.61 -0.95 12.48
C ALA A 6 2.15 -0.45 13.83
N ALA A 7 2.25 -1.33 14.82
CA ALA A 7 2.78 -0.99 16.14
C ALA A 7 4.25 -0.55 16.07
N ARG A 8 5.07 -1.27 15.29
CA ARG A 8 6.48 -0.94 15.08
C ARG A 8 6.63 0.44 14.42
N LEU A 9 5.89 0.71 13.35
CA LEU A 9 5.97 1.98 12.63
C LEU A 9 5.46 3.15 13.47
N LEU A 10 4.39 2.94 14.26
CA LEU A 10 3.89 3.95 15.19
C LEU A 10 4.92 4.29 16.25
N GLN A 11 5.66 3.29 16.74
CA GLN A 11 6.74 3.55 17.70
C GLN A 11 7.87 4.38 17.07
N LEU A 12 8.25 4.10 15.82
CA LEU A 12 9.23 4.92 15.09
C LEU A 12 8.76 6.37 14.92
N ALA A 13 7.47 6.58 14.65
CA ALA A 13 6.88 7.92 14.55
C ALA A 13 6.93 8.67 15.89
N ARG A 14 6.67 7.98 17.02
CA ARG A 14 6.81 8.55 18.37
C ARG A 14 8.26 8.90 18.69
N ASP A 15 9.19 8.03 18.32
CA ASP A 15 10.61 8.23 18.57
C ASP A 15 11.13 9.43 17.78
N ALA A 16 10.75 9.55 16.50
CA ALA A 16 11.08 10.70 15.66
C ALA A 16 10.54 12.01 16.25
N HIS A 17 9.28 12.00 16.71
CA HIS A 17 8.68 13.18 17.32
C HIS A 17 9.42 13.57 18.61
N ARG A 18 9.76 12.59 19.46
CA ARG A 18 10.53 12.81 20.70
C ARG A 18 11.94 13.33 20.45
N ARG A 19 12.59 12.89 19.37
CA ARG A 19 13.93 13.39 18.98
C ARG A 19 13.93 14.84 18.52
N GLY A 20 12.78 15.37 18.13
CA GLY A 20 12.68 16.73 17.62
C GLY A 20 12.56 16.83 16.10
N ASP A 21 12.38 15.72 15.39
CA ASP A 21 12.37 15.70 13.93
C ASP A 21 11.23 16.58 13.37
N PHE A 22 11.50 17.36 12.33
CA PHE A 22 10.50 18.26 11.72
C PHE A 22 9.62 17.57 10.66
N LEU A 23 10.15 16.52 10.04
CA LEU A 23 9.52 15.77 8.97
C LEU A 23 9.57 14.29 9.28
N LEU A 24 8.50 13.58 8.94
CA LEU A 24 8.41 12.13 9.00
C LEU A 24 7.97 11.61 7.63
N HIS A 25 8.71 10.64 7.10
CA HIS A 25 8.38 9.95 5.86
C HIS A 25 8.05 8.50 6.16
N LEU A 26 6.87 8.05 5.74
CA LEU A 26 6.43 6.67 5.87
C LEU A 26 6.13 6.09 4.49
N GLN A 27 6.59 4.86 4.27
CA GLN A 27 6.24 4.07 3.10
C GLN A 27 5.42 2.88 3.56
N LEU A 28 4.24 2.70 2.96
CA LEU A 28 3.30 1.63 3.29
C LEU A 28 2.80 0.97 2.02
N GLU A 29 2.58 -0.34 2.05
CA GLU A 29 1.79 -1.02 1.03
C GLU A 29 0.30 -0.74 1.30
N VAL A 30 -0.39 -0.08 0.36
CA VAL A 30 -1.77 0.39 0.56
C VAL A 30 -2.82 -0.46 -0.15
N SER A 31 -2.40 -1.21 -1.17
CA SER A 31 -3.25 -2.18 -1.83
C SER A 31 -2.43 -3.23 -2.56
N ARG A 32 -3.06 -4.37 -2.81
CA ARG A 32 -2.55 -5.39 -3.72
C ARG A 32 -3.53 -5.58 -4.87
N LEU A 33 -2.97 -5.69 -6.08
CA LEU A 33 -3.67 -6.17 -7.26
C LEU A 33 -3.41 -7.67 -7.34
N THR A 34 -4.43 -8.47 -7.03
CA THR A 34 -4.40 -9.92 -7.21
C THR A 34 -5.33 -10.27 -8.35
N GLY A 35 -4.80 -10.79 -9.46
CA GLY A 35 -5.67 -11.33 -10.49
C GLY A 35 -6.27 -12.66 -10.06
N GLU A 36 -7.58 -12.80 -10.28
CA GLU A 36 -8.25 -14.09 -10.13
C GLU A 36 -8.14 -14.90 -11.44
N ALA A 37 -7.68 -16.14 -11.33
CA ALA A 37 -7.72 -17.07 -12.45
C ALA A 37 -9.17 -17.51 -12.68
N SER A 38 -9.87 -16.94 -13.67
CA SER A 38 -11.15 -17.48 -14.09
C SER A 38 -10.96 -18.64 -15.08
N SER A 39 -11.68 -19.74 -14.86
CA SER A 39 -11.69 -20.93 -15.71
C SER A 39 -12.23 -20.69 -17.14
N TRP A 40 -12.59 -19.44 -17.49
CA TRP A 40 -13.22 -19.03 -18.74
C TRP A 40 -12.51 -17.84 -19.44
N GLY A 41 -11.31 -17.48 -19.01
CA GLY A 41 -10.47 -16.50 -19.73
C GLY A 41 -10.87 -15.04 -19.55
N SER A 42 -11.64 -14.71 -18.50
CA SER A 42 -11.78 -13.34 -17.98
C SER A 42 -10.64 -13.06 -17.00
N ALA A 43 -9.76 -12.12 -17.32
CA ALA A 43 -8.82 -11.58 -16.35
C ALA A 43 -9.57 -10.51 -15.56
N ASP A 44 -10.09 -10.86 -14.39
CA ASP A 44 -10.66 -9.87 -13.49
C ASP A 44 -9.59 -9.45 -12.49
N ASN A 45 -9.44 -8.14 -12.32
CA ASN A 45 -8.45 -7.55 -11.42
C ASN A 45 -9.15 -7.21 -10.11
N ALA A 46 -8.98 -8.03 -9.08
CA ALA A 46 -9.46 -7.68 -7.75
C ALA A 46 -8.50 -6.67 -7.10
N PHE A 47 -9.02 -5.47 -6.81
CA PHE A 47 -8.37 -4.50 -5.94
C PHE A 47 -8.74 -4.81 -4.50
N VAL A 48 -7.75 -5.18 -3.68
CA VAL A 48 -7.95 -5.26 -2.23
C VAL A 48 -7.31 -4.01 -1.61
N SER A 49 -8.15 -3.06 -1.19
CA SER A 49 -7.70 -1.92 -0.38
C SER A 49 -7.44 -2.39 1.04
N ASP A 50 -6.36 -1.88 1.64
CA ASP A 50 -6.11 -2.10 3.05
C ASP A 50 -6.68 -0.95 3.89
N ASP A 51 -7.90 -1.14 4.37
CA ASP A 51 -8.61 -0.15 5.19
C ASP A 51 -7.86 0.18 6.49
N SER A 52 -6.95 -0.69 6.96
CA SER A 52 -6.15 -0.47 8.16
C SER A 52 -5.13 0.67 8.01
N VAL A 53 -4.76 1.02 6.77
CA VAL A 53 -3.83 2.13 6.50
C VAL A 53 -4.41 3.47 6.94
N GLY A 54 -5.69 3.73 6.66
CA GLY A 54 -6.35 4.99 7.06
C GLY A 54 -6.38 5.19 8.58
N TYR A 55 -6.66 4.12 9.32
CA TYR A 55 -6.62 4.13 10.78
C TYR A 55 -5.21 4.38 11.31
N PHE A 56 -4.20 3.73 10.72
CA PHE A 56 -2.81 3.94 11.11
C PHE A 56 -2.31 5.37 10.85
N LEU A 57 -2.63 5.97 9.70
CA LEU A 57 -2.28 7.36 9.42
C LEU A 57 -2.89 8.31 10.46
N SER A 58 -4.14 8.04 10.86
CA SER A 58 -4.80 8.79 11.94
C SER A 58 -4.09 8.64 13.28
N ASP A 59 -3.57 7.45 13.60
CA ASP A 59 -2.79 7.22 14.82
C ASP A 59 -1.44 7.94 14.79
N VAL A 60 -0.80 8.05 13.62
CA VAL A 60 0.40 8.88 13.43
C VAL A 60 0.07 10.35 13.68
N GLU A 61 -1.07 10.85 13.17
CA GLU A 61 -1.46 12.24 13.41
C GLU A 61 -1.73 12.54 14.90
N ARG A 62 -2.33 11.59 15.63
CA ARG A 62 -2.52 11.70 17.10
C ARG A 62 -1.21 11.82 17.89
N VAL A 63 -0.06 11.44 17.33
CA VAL A 63 1.24 11.61 17.97
C VAL A 63 1.72 13.07 17.92
N GLY A 64 1.15 13.92 17.07
CA GLY A 64 1.63 15.28 16.81
C GLY A 64 2.25 15.46 15.41
N TRP A 65 1.89 14.57 14.49
CA TRP A 65 2.23 14.71 13.08
C TRP A 65 1.01 15.24 12.31
N ARG A 66 1.23 15.97 11.24
CA ARG A 66 0.19 16.40 10.30
C ARG A 66 0.54 15.92 8.92
N LEU A 67 -0.36 15.22 8.27
CA LEU A 67 -0.14 14.76 6.91
C LEU A 67 -0.16 15.97 5.96
N GLU A 68 0.93 16.15 5.19
CA GLU A 68 1.07 17.25 4.23
C GLU A 68 1.02 16.75 2.79
N GLN A 69 1.59 15.57 2.51
CA GLN A 69 1.65 15.02 1.16
C GLN A 69 1.45 13.51 1.15
N THR A 70 0.71 13.04 0.15
CA THR A 70 0.55 11.62 -0.19
C THR A 70 0.96 11.39 -1.63
N GLY A 71 1.84 10.43 -1.87
CA GLY A 71 2.19 9.93 -3.20
C GLY A 71 1.90 8.44 -3.31
N TYR A 72 1.53 7.98 -4.49
CA TYR A 72 1.28 6.55 -4.74
C TYR A 72 2.07 6.11 -5.96
N THR A 73 2.65 4.91 -5.88
CA THR A 73 3.33 4.29 -7.01
C THR A 73 2.90 2.84 -7.11
N PHE A 74 2.44 2.46 -8.30
CA PHE A 74 2.19 1.07 -8.63
C PHE A 74 3.53 0.38 -8.90
N VAL A 75 3.79 -0.70 -8.18
CA VAL A 75 4.96 -1.56 -8.36
C VAL A 75 4.47 -2.87 -8.98
N GLU A 76 4.78 -3.06 -10.26
CA GLU A 76 4.48 -4.29 -10.98
C GLU A 76 5.38 -5.41 -10.47
N SER A 77 4.77 -6.50 -9.99
CA SER A 77 5.48 -7.67 -9.44
C SER A 77 5.60 -8.83 -10.45
N GLY A 78 4.97 -8.68 -11.62
CA GLY A 78 5.03 -9.63 -12.73
C GLY A 78 3.68 -9.81 -13.40
N ALA A 79 3.68 -10.47 -14.56
CA ALA A 79 2.47 -10.81 -15.29
C ALA A 79 2.36 -12.35 -15.42
N THR A 80 1.22 -12.91 -15.00
CA THR A 80 0.90 -14.31 -15.28
C THR A 80 0.21 -14.37 -16.64
N THR A 81 0.89 -14.91 -17.64
CA THR A 81 0.31 -15.14 -18.97
C THR A 81 -0.30 -16.53 -19.01
N SER A 82 -1.63 -16.64 -19.02
CA SER A 82 -2.32 -17.92 -19.25
C SER A 82 -2.68 -18.04 -20.73
N ALA A 83 -2.27 -19.15 -21.37
CA ALA A 83 -2.76 -19.51 -22.69
C ALA A 83 -4.25 -19.88 -22.60
N ARG A 84 -5.12 -19.24 -23.39
CA ARG A 84 -6.52 -19.67 -23.49
C ARG A 84 -6.57 -21.02 -24.21
N MET A 85 -7.06 -22.05 -23.52
CA MET A 85 -7.18 -23.42 -24.07
C MET A 85 -8.10 -23.54 -25.30
N LEU A 86 -8.87 -22.49 -25.65
CA LEU A 86 -9.88 -22.49 -26.72
C LEU A 86 -9.81 -21.28 -27.68
N SER A 87 -8.79 -20.41 -27.58
CA SER A 87 -8.70 -19.16 -28.36
C SER A 87 -7.24 -18.78 -28.58
N THR A 88 -6.91 -18.17 -29.74
CA THR A 88 -5.57 -17.65 -30.07
C THR A 88 -5.14 -16.43 -29.24
N GLY A 89 -5.89 -16.05 -28.21
CA GLY A 89 -5.59 -14.91 -27.35
C GLY A 89 -4.84 -15.29 -26.06
N THR A 90 -3.79 -14.54 -25.74
CA THR A 90 -3.12 -14.55 -24.43
C THR A 90 -3.95 -13.75 -23.41
N GLY A 91 -4.25 -14.36 -22.26
CA GLY A 91 -4.73 -13.62 -21.09
C GLY A 91 -3.53 -13.15 -20.29
N VAL A 92 -3.34 -11.84 -20.14
CA VAL A 92 -2.30 -11.25 -19.29
C VAL A 92 -2.95 -10.84 -17.98
N VAL A 93 -2.51 -11.43 -16.87
CA VAL A 93 -2.93 -11.07 -15.53
C VAL A 93 -1.78 -10.33 -14.86
N ASN A 94 -1.94 -9.03 -14.60
CA ASN A 94 -0.93 -8.25 -13.91
C ASN A 94 -1.04 -8.47 -12.40
N HIS A 95 0.08 -8.79 -11.76
CA HIS A 95 0.21 -8.83 -10.32
C HIS A 95 1.04 -7.62 -9.89
N GLY A 96 0.59 -6.87 -8.89
CA GLY A 96 1.35 -5.73 -8.39
C GLY A 96 0.83 -5.23 -7.05
N ALA A 97 1.62 -4.39 -6.41
CA ALA A 97 1.26 -3.72 -5.17
C ALA A 97 1.30 -2.20 -5.37
N VAL A 98 0.42 -1.46 -4.70
CA VAL A 98 0.53 -0.01 -4.64
C VAL A 98 1.27 0.35 -3.36
N SER A 99 2.40 1.03 -3.54
CA SER A 99 3.14 1.64 -2.43
C SER A 99 2.67 3.07 -2.26
N GLY A 100 2.19 3.41 -1.07
CA GLY A 100 1.92 4.76 -0.62
C GLY A 100 3.15 5.37 0.07
N TYR A 101 3.39 6.65 -0.17
CA TYR A 101 4.42 7.47 0.44
C TYR A 101 3.76 8.65 1.12
N PHE A 102 3.94 8.77 2.42
CA PHE A 102 3.27 9.75 3.26
C PHE A 102 4.31 10.65 3.92
N THR A 103 4.23 11.95 3.65
CA THR A 103 5.07 12.95 4.29
C THR A 103 4.24 13.71 5.30
N PHE A 104 4.72 13.69 6.54
CA PHE A 104 4.14 14.44 7.64
C PHE A 104 5.07 15.55 8.09
N ARG A 105 4.47 16.66 8.52
CA ARG A 105 5.15 17.73 9.23
C ARG A 105 4.76 17.68 10.70
N ARG A 106 5.72 17.95 11.58
CA ARG A 106 5.44 18.06 13.01
C ARG A 106 4.52 19.24 13.31
N VAL A 107 3.60 19.03 14.24
CA VAL A 107 2.78 20.10 14.83
C VAL A 107 3.11 20.21 16.31
N ASP A 108 3.21 21.45 16.78
CA ASP A 108 3.53 21.80 18.17
C ASP A 108 2.31 21.64 19.09
#